data_AF-A0A382H5M4-F1
#
_entry.id   AF-A0A382H5M4-F1
#
_cell.length_a   1.000
_cell.length_b   1.000
_cell.length_c   1.000
_cell.angle_alpha   90.00
_cell.angle_beta   90.00
_cell.angle_gamma   90.00
#
_symmetry.space_group_name_H-M   'P 1'
#
loop_
_entity.id
_entity.type
_entity.pdbx_description
1 polymer ?
#
loop_
_entity_poly.entity_id
_entity_poly.type
_entity_poly.pdbx_seq_one_letter_code
_entity_poly.pdbx_strand_id
1 'polypeptide(L)'
;MKFPETSKLYSLNKSTYSNLRWIAYIGQLFAILIVEFFFKFKFDYFICILILFFSVLTNLYLIFKIRDNQLNHFVSTIYLSFDILQLGLLLFLTGGITNPFIMLLIMPAVFSSQYLSIWSSVILVVLTIITLLILTFFYFDLPHPGSLNFHVPDYYLYSITVSILIGLIFLVYFGFKFGTESRIRKKAYDKMQEIMAKENELLSLGGQAAAAAHSLGTPLSTILLTAKELQKEFGNNNKIKKDLDLLVSQSNRCSDILKKLSLNPNVADEFIDSNFTLNDYINEIIRSYLEISDKKFVINVEQFKNPVKTYKSAEII
;
A
#
# COMPACT_ATOMS: atom_id res chain seq x y z
N MET A 1 -26.40 6.93 -10.08
CA MET A 1 -26.13 6.47 -8.71
C MET A 1 -24.61 6.37 -8.56
N LYS A 2 -23.96 7.34 -7.90
CA LYS A 2 -22.51 7.30 -7.70
C LYS A 2 -22.19 6.17 -6.72
N PHE A 3 -21.41 5.19 -7.17
CA PHE A 3 -20.90 4.15 -6.27
C PHE A 3 -20.04 4.80 -5.18
N PRO A 4 -20.15 4.36 -3.92
CA PRO A 4 -19.31 4.88 -2.86
C PRO A 4 -17.85 4.57 -3.20
N GLU A 5 -17.00 5.59 -3.12
CA GLU A 5 -15.56 5.48 -3.37
C GLU A 5 -15.00 4.29 -2.58
N THR A 6 -14.46 3.32 -3.31
CA THR A 6 -13.75 2.18 -2.74
C THR A 6 -12.63 2.74 -1.87
N SER A 7 -12.68 2.51 -0.56
CA SER A 7 -11.57 2.86 0.32
C SER A 7 -10.31 2.18 -0.25
N LYS A 8 -9.34 2.96 -0.75
CA LYS A 8 -8.09 2.45 -1.36
C LYS A 8 -7.31 1.47 -0.46
N LEU A 9 -7.64 1.43 0.83
CA LEU A 9 -6.98 0.63 1.86
C LEU A 9 -7.47 -0.82 1.94
N TYR A 10 -8.68 -1.11 1.47
CA TYR A 10 -9.28 -2.44 1.61
C TYR A 10 -9.80 -2.90 0.26
N SER A 11 -9.13 -3.88 -0.33
CA SER A 11 -9.59 -4.48 -1.58
C SER A 11 -9.24 -5.96 -1.61
N LEU A 12 -10.22 -6.76 -2.03
CA LEU A 12 -10.02 -8.17 -2.34
C LEU A 12 -9.69 -8.27 -3.84
N ASN A 13 -8.57 -8.91 -4.16
CA ASN A 13 -8.17 -9.13 -5.54
C ASN A 13 -9.03 -10.25 -6.14
N LYS A 14 -9.67 -9.96 -7.28
CA LYS A 14 -10.53 -10.88 -8.02
C LYS A 14 -9.81 -12.17 -8.37
N SER A 15 -8.56 -12.11 -8.84
CA SER A 15 -7.83 -13.32 -9.24
C SER A 15 -7.54 -14.22 -8.03
N THR A 16 -7.08 -13.64 -6.92
CA THR A 16 -6.84 -14.36 -5.67
C THR A 16 -8.11 -15.02 -5.18
N TYR A 17 -9.22 -14.29 -5.15
CA TYR A 17 -10.49 -14.81 -4.68
C TYR A 17 -11.04 -15.92 -5.58
N SER A 18 -10.99 -15.74 -6.90
CA SER A 18 -11.46 -16.75 -7.85
C SER A 18 -10.62 -18.03 -7.79
N ASN A 19 -9.30 -17.91 -7.63
CA ASN A 19 -8.41 -19.07 -7.45
C ASN A 19 -8.73 -19.85 -6.17
N LEU A 20 -9.01 -19.17 -5.07
CA LEU A 20 -9.43 -19.82 -3.81
C LEU A 20 -10.74 -20.58 -3.98
N ARG A 21 -11.72 -20.00 -4.70
CA ARG A 21 -12.99 -20.68 -5.01
C ARG A 21 -12.77 -21.93 -5.87
N TRP A 22 -11.89 -21.88 -6.87
CA TRP A 22 -11.53 -23.05 -7.67
C TRP A 22 -10.93 -24.18 -6.83
N ILE A 23 -9.99 -23.85 -5.95
CA ILE A 23 -9.39 -24.84 -5.03
C ILE A 23 -10.48 -25.49 -4.16
N ALA A 24 -11.38 -24.68 -3.59
CA ALA A 24 -12.49 -25.18 -2.79
C ALA A 24 -13.43 -26.08 -3.58
N TYR A 25 -13.81 -25.70 -4.80
CA TYR A 25 -14.73 -26.48 -5.63
C TYR A 25 -14.13 -27.80 -6.11
N ILE A 26 -12.85 -27.80 -6.46
CA ILE A 26 -12.14 -29.04 -6.80
C ILE A 26 -12.09 -29.97 -5.58
N GLY A 27 -11.79 -29.44 -4.39
CA GLY A 27 -11.81 -30.21 -3.15
C GLY A 27 -13.19 -30.78 -2.81
N GLN A 28 -14.25 -29.98 -2.93
CA GLN A 28 -15.64 -30.40 -2.72
C GLN A 28 -16.05 -31.48 -3.72
N LEU A 29 -15.76 -31.30 -5.00
CA LEU A 29 -16.04 -32.29 -6.04
C LEU A 29 -15.32 -33.61 -5.72
N PHE A 30 -14.04 -33.53 -5.36
CA PHE A 30 -13.23 -34.69 -5.03
C PHE A 30 -13.79 -35.45 -3.83
N ALA A 31 -14.20 -34.75 -2.77
CA ALA A 31 -14.83 -35.37 -1.61
C ALA A 31 -16.14 -36.10 -1.98
N ILE A 32 -17.02 -35.45 -2.76
CA ILE A 32 -18.29 -36.05 -3.21
C ILE A 32 -18.02 -37.32 -4.03
N LEU A 33 -17.10 -37.25 -5.01
CA LEU A 33 -16.77 -38.37 -5.88
C LEU A 33 -16.14 -39.54 -5.13
N ILE A 34 -15.28 -39.28 -4.14
CA ILE A 34 -14.69 -40.34 -3.31
C ILE A 34 -15.76 -41.03 -2.47
N VAL A 35 -16.62 -40.26 -1.80
CA VAL A 35 -17.67 -40.83 -0.93
C VAL A 35 -18.64 -41.69 -1.73
N GLU A 36 -19.02 -41.25 -2.92
CA GLU A 36 -19.93 -41.99 -3.81
C GLU A 36 -19.24 -43.19 -4.48
N PHE A 37 -18.13 -42.99 -5.20
CA PHE A 37 -17.60 -44.03 -6.08
C PHE A 37 -16.59 -44.97 -5.39
N PHE A 38 -15.82 -44.46 -4.42
CA PHE A 38 -14.83 -45.25 -3.71
C PHE A 38 -15.42 -45.91 -2.46
N PHE A 39 -16.05 -45.10 -1.59
CA PHE A 39 -16.66 -45.61 -0.36
C PHE A 39 -18.06 -46.20 -0.56
N LYS A 40 -18.78 -45.82 -1.62
CA LYS A 40 -20.12 -46.32 -1.95
C LYS A 40 -21.14 -46.06 -0.84
N PHE A 41 -21.01 -44.94 -0.15
CA PHE A 41 -21.99 -44.52 0.85
C PHE A 41 -23.22 -43.96 0.16
N LYS A 42 -24.41 -44.27 0.68
CA LYS A 42 -25.67 -43.81 0.09
C LYS A 42 -25.98 -42.40 0.56
N PHE A 43 -26.06 -41.45 -0.36
CA PHE A 43 -26.55 -40.10 -0.13
C PHE A 43 -26.93 -39.44 -1.47
N ASP A 44 -27.63 -38.31 -1.41
CA ASP A 44 -28.08 -37.58 -2.61
C ASP A 44 -26.95 -36.76 -3.24
N TYR A 45 -25.95 -37.44 -3.80
CA TYR A 45 -24.79 -36.81 -4.43
C TYR A 45 -25.18 -35.90 -5.61
N PHE A 46 -26.29 -36.19 -6.30
CA PHE A 46 -26.82 -35.34 -7.37
C PHE A 46 -27.16 -33.94 -6.89
N ILE A 47 -27.81 -33.80 -5.73
CA ILE A 47 -28.15 -32.50 -5.14
C ILE A 47 -26.85 -31.76 -4.77
N CYS A 48 -25.87 -32.47 -4.21
CA CYS A 48 -24.58 -31.89 -3.86
C CYS A 48 -23.83 -31.36 -5.10
N ILE A 49 -23.80 -32.14 -6.19
CA ILE A 49 -23.21 -31.73 -7.47
C ILE A 49 -23.96 -30.52 -8.06
N LEU A 50 -25.28 -30.47 -7.95
CA LEU A 50 -26.08 -29.34 -8.45
C LEU A 50 -25.74 -28.04 -7.71
N ILE A 51 -25.63 -28.10 -6.38
CA ILE A 51 -25.21 -26.97 -5.55
C ILE A 51 -23.81 -26.49 -5.97
N LEU A 52 -22.87 -27.43 -6.13
CA LEU A 52 -21.51 -27.12 -6.57
C LEU A 52 -21.48 -26.53 -7.98
N PHE A 53 -22.31 -27.03 -8.89
CA PHE A 53 -22.44 -26.52 -10.24
C PHE A 53 -22.88 -25.06 -10.25
N PHE A 54 -23.88 -24.71 -9.42
CA PHE A 54 -24.30 -23.32 -9.28
C PHE A 54 -23.16 -22.43 -8.73
N SER A 55 -22.39 -22.92 -7.77
CA SER A 55 -21.17 -22.23 -7.29
C SER A 55 -20.16 -21.97 -8.40
N VAL A 56 -19.88 -22.96 -9.25
CA VAL A 56 -18.99 -22.80 -10.41
C VAL A 56 -19.52 -21.71 -11.35
N LEU A 57 -20.82 -21.69 -11.65
CA LEU A 57 -21.44 -20.64 -12.47
C LEU A 57 -21.25 -19.25 -11.87
N THR A 58 -21.42 -19.09 -10.56
CA THR A 58 -21.19 -17.78 -9.91
C THR A 58 -19.73 -17.35 -10.01
N ASN A 59 -18.77 -18.28 -9.96
CA ASN A 59 -17.35 -17.95 -10.10
C ASN A 59 -16.97 -17.62 -11.55
N LEU A 60 -17.53 -18.33 -12.54
CA LEU A 60 -17.38 -17.96 -13.94
C LEU A 60 -17.97 -16.57 -14.20
N TYR A 61 -19.14 -16.27 -13.65
CA TYR A 61 -19.75 -14.95 -13.74
C TYR A 61 -18.84 -13.87 -13.13
N LEU A 62 -18.22 -14.13 -11.97
CA LEU A 62 -17.24 -13.23 -11.35
C LEU A 62 -16.07 -12.94 -12.30
N ILE A 63 -15.50 -13.97 -12.94
CA ILE A 63 -14.35 -13.85 -13.85
C ILE A 63 -14.70 -13.01 -15.08
N PHE A 64 -15.82 -13.34 -15.74
CA PHE A 64 -16.17 -12.78 -17.05
C PHE A 64 -16.90 -11.43 -16.98
N LYS A 65 -17.75 -11.20 -15.97
CA LYS A 65 -18.57 -9.98 -15.90
C LYS A 65 -17.89 -8.83 -15.17
N ILE A 66 -17.10 -9.12 -14.15
CA ILE A 66 -16.42 -8.05 -13.38
C ILE A 66 -15.08 -7.73 -14.03
N ARG A 67 -14.98 -6.55 -14.66
CA ARG A 67 -13.76 -6.10 -15.35
C ARG A 67 -12.67 -5.69 -14.38
N ASP A 68 -13.04 -5.07 -13.27
CA ASP A 68 -12.10 -4.56 -12.28
C ASP A 68 -11.46 -5.71 -11.48
N ASN A 69 -10.15 -5.61 -11.29
CA ASN A 69 -9.42 -6.62 -10.52
C ASN A 69 -9.54 -6.40 -9.01
N GLN A 70 -9.85 -5.18 -8.57
CA GLN A 70 -10.17 -4.89 -7.17
C GLN A 70 -11.68 -4.93 -6.99
N LEU A 71 -12.16 -5.87 -6.17
CA LEU A 71 -13.57 -6.02 -5.89
C LEU A 71 -14.02 -4.96 -4.88
N ASN A 72 -15.20 -4.38 -5.12
CA ASN A 72 -15.86 -3.52 -4.15
C ASN A 72 -16.22 -4.35 -2.90
N HIS A 73 -16.21 -3.70 -1.73
CA HIS A 73 -16.62 -4.28 -0.44
C HIS A 73 -17.98 -4.95 -0.53
N PHE A 74 -18.99 -4.24 -1.03
CA PHE A 74 -20.35 -4.76 -1.11
C PHE A 74 -20.44 -6.03 -1.95
N VAL A 75 -19.79 -6.02 -3.12
CA VAL A 75 -19.74 -7.18 -4.02
C VAL A 75 -19.02 -8.34 -3.34
N SER A 76 -17.86 -8.08 -2.74
CA SER A 76 -17.08 -9.11 -2.02
C SER A 76 -17.87 -9.74 -0.89
N THR A 77 -18.60 -8.92 -0.11
CA THR A 77 -19.48 -9.40 0.97
C THR A 77 -20.57 -10.31 0.44
N ILE A 78 -21.22 -9.95 -0.68
CA ILE A 78 -22.27 -10.81 -1.28
C ILE A 78 -21.71 -12.17 -1.69
N TYR A 79 -20.57 -12.19 -2.39
CA TYR A 79 -19.99 -13.46 -2.83
C TYR A 79 -19.50 -14.32 -1.65
N LEU A 80 -18.89 -13.72 -0.64
CA LEU A 80 -18.45 -14.46 0.55
C LEU A 80 -19.65 -14.97 1.36
N SER A 81 -20.74 -14.20 1.47
CA SER A 81 -21.98 -14.67 2.07
C SER A 81 -22.57 -15.85 1.31
N PHE A 82 -22.56 -15.78 -0.03
CA PHE A 82 -22.97 -16.90 -0.87
C PHE A 82 -22.09 -18.13 -0.64
N ASP A 83 -20.77 -17.99 -0.55
CA ASP A 83 -19.86 -19.11 -0.29
C ASP A 83 -20.12 -19.73 1.11
N ILE A 84 -20.41 -18.93 2.14
CA ILE A 84 -20.79 -19.44 3.48
C ILE A 84 -22.07 -20.25 3.40
N LEU A 85 -23.12 -19.69 2.76
CA LEU A 85 -24.41 -20.36 2.64
C LEU A 85 -24.33 -21.62 1.80
N GLN A 86 -23.58 -21.59 0.70
CA GLN A 86 -23.40 -22.74 -0.16
C GLN A 86 -22.65 -23.87 0.54
N LEU A 87 -21.53 -23.57 1.20
CA LEU A 87 -20.80 -24.58 1.97
C LEU A 87 -21.67 -25.07 3.13
N GLY A 88 -22.39 -24.19 3.80
CA GLY A 88 -23.35 -24.55 4.84
C GLY A 88 -24.43 -25.51 4.33
N LEU A 89 -24.99 -25.28 3.14
CA LEU A 89 -25.98 -26.17 2.53
C LEU A 89 -25.39 -27.54 2.20
N LEU A 90 -24.16 -27.60 1.67
CA LEU A 90 -23.49 -28.88 1.43
C LEU A 90 -23.26 -29.63 2.74
N LEU A 91 -22.77 -28.95 3.77
CA LEU A 91 -22.52 -29.56 5.08
C LEU A 91 -23.83 -30.02 5.72
N PHE A 92 -24.92 -29.25 5.59
CA PHE A 92 -26.25 -29.62 6.07
C PHE A 92 -26.72 -30.96 5.49
N LEU A 93 -26.50 -31.20 4.20
CA LEU A 93 -26.86 -32.45 3.51
C LEU A 93 -25.89 -33.60 3.82
N THR A 94 -24.74 -33.32 4.42
CA THR A 94 -23.64 -34.28 4.54
C THR A 94 -23.13 -34.41 5.99
N GLY A 95 -23.98 -34.30 7.01
CA GLY A 95 -23.61 -34.56 8.40
C GLY A 95 -23.48 -33.34 9.31
N GLY A 96 -23.63 -32.12 8.80
CA GLY A 96 -23.58 -30.89 9.59
C GLY A 96 -22.33 -30.77 10.46
N ILE A 97 -22.52 -30.63 11.77
CA ILE A 97 -21.43 -30.55 12.76
C ILE A 97 -20.57 -31.82 12.85
N THR A 98 -21.09 -32.98 12.43
CA THR A 98 -20.34 -34.24 12.39
C THR A 98 -19.46 -34.39 11.15
N ASN A 99 -19.65 -33.53 10.15
CA ASN A 99 -18.87 -33.58 8.92
C ASN A 99 -17.42 -33.11 9.20
N PRO A 100 -16.38 -33.85 8.78
CA PRO A 100 -14.98 -33.50 9.05
C PRO A 100 -14.53 -32.17 8.40
N PHE A 101 -15.25 -31.69 7.39
CA PHE A 101 -14.98 -30.43 6.71
C PHE A 101 -15.69 -29.22 7.34
N ILE A 102 -16.41 -29.39 8.46
CA ILE A 102 -17.12 -28.30 9.14
C ILE A 102 -16.21 -27.11 9.48
N MET A 103 -14.95 -27.36 9.81
CA MET A 103 -13.96 -26.31 10.05
C MET A 103 -13.62 -25.46 8.82
N LEU A 104 -13.96 -25.86 7.60
CA LEU A 104 -13.80 -25.01 6.41
C LEU A 104 -14.84 -23.87 6.35
N LEU A 105 -15.95 -23.99 7.10
CA LEU A 105 -17.01 -22.98 7.14
C LEU A 105 -16.51 -21.61 7.60
N ILE A 106 -15.47 -21.55 8.44
CA ILE A 106 -14.93 -20.30 8.96
C ILE A 106 -14.02 -19.57 7.96
N MET A 107 -13.56 -20.24 6.89
CA MET A 107 -12.57 -19.68 5.96
C MET A 107 -13.02 -18.37 5.31
N PRO A 108 -14.25 -18.24 4.75
CA PRO A 108 -14.70 -16.97 4.18
C PRO A 108 -14.70 -15.82 5.19
N ALA A 109 -15.04 -16.07 6.46
CA ALA A 109 -15.00 -15.05 7.51
C ALA A 109 -13.56 -14.64 7.84
N VAL A 110 -12.63 -15.60 7.93
CA VAL A 110 -11.20 -15.31 8.13
C VAL A 110 -10.64 -14.49 6.97
N PHE A 111 -10.93 -14.87 5.71
CA PHE A 111 -10.54 -14.09 4.54
C PHE A 111 -11.10 -12.66 4.59
N SER A 112 -12.36 -12.50 4.98
CA SER A 112 -12.97 -11.17 5.06
C SER A 112 -12.23 -10.24 6.02
N SER A 113 -11.79 -10.75 7.18
CA SER A 113 -11.12 -9.96 8.21
C SER A 113 -9.81 -9.30 7.74
N GLN A 114 -9.14 -9.92 6.77
CA GLN A 114 -7.89 -9.42 6.21
C GLN A 114 -8.12 -8.36 5.12
N TYR A 115 -9.10 -8.58 4.24
CA TYR A 115 -9.25 -7.84 2.99
C TYR A 115 -10.41 -6.84 2.96
N LEU A 116 -11.45 -7.05 3.77
CA LEU A 116 -12.66 -6.22 3.77
C LEU A 116 -12.68 -5.25 4.94
N SER A 117 -13.62 -4.30 4.89
CA SER A 117 -13.89 -3.38 6.00
C SER A 117 -14.36 -4.13 7.25
N ILE A 118 -14.19 -3.51 8.42
CA ILE A 118 -14.59 -4.09 9.69
C ILE A 118 -16.09 -4.47 9.69
N TRP A 119 -16.96 -3.59 9.19
CA TRP A 119 -18.40 -3.83 9.14
C TRP A 119 -18.78 -5.02 8.24
N SER A 120 -18.17 -5.12 7.06
CA SER A 120 -18.40 -6.26 6.17
C SER A 120 -17.91 -7.57 6.80
N SER A 121 -16.77 -7.51 7.49
CA SER A 121 -16.21 -8.68 8.20
C SER A 121 -17.12 -9.10 9.36
N VAL A 122 -17.65 -8.16 10.15
CA VAL A 122 -18.60 -8.47 11.23
C VAL A 122 -19.84 -9.16 10.68
N ILE A 123 -20.42 -8.67 9.58
CA ILE A 123 -21.58 -9.31 8.94
C ILE A 123 -21.28 -10.77 8.58
N LEU A 124 -20.12 -11.05 7.98
CA LEU A 124 -19.74 -12.39 7.56
C LEU A 124 -19.42 -13.31 8.75
N VAL A 125 -18.82 -12.79 9.81
CA VAL A 125 -18.59 -13.53 11.06
C VAL A 125 -19.90 -13.93 11.71
N VAL A 126 -20.84 -12.98 11.83
CA VAL A 126 -22.18 -13.25 12.39
C VAL A 126 -22.92 -14.28 11.54
N LEU A 127 -22.88 -14.14 10.20
CA LEU A 127 -23.48 -15.12 9.29
C LEU A 127 -22.88 -16.51 9.49
N THR A 128 -21.56 -16.61 9.59
CA THR A 128 -20.85 -17.88 9.84
C THR A 128 -21.27 -18.52 11.17
N ILE A 129 -21.38 -17.73 12.24
CA ILE A 129 -21.84 -18.21 13.55
C ILE A 129 -23.28 -18.73 13.45
N ILE A 130 -24.18 -18.00 12.79
CA ILE A 130 -25.56 -18.42 12.60
C ILE A 130 -25.62 -19.73 11.80
N THR A 131 -24.88 -19.83 10.69
CA THR A 131 -24.82 -21.06 9.89
C THR A 131 -24.26 -22.23 10.70
N LEU A 132 -23.21 -22.01 11.49
CA LEU A 132 -22.64 -23.04 12.37
C LEU A 132 -23.67 -23.52 13.39
N LEU A 133 -24.38 -22.61 14.07
CA LEU A 133 -25.42 -22.97 15.05
C LEU A 133 -26.56 -23.76 14.39
N ILE A 134 -26.99 -23.37 13.18
CA ILE A 134 -27.98 -24.13 12.43
C ILE A 134 -27.47 -25.55 12.17
N LEU A 135 -26.21 -25.71 11.73
CA LEU A 135 -25.59 -27.02 11.46
C LEU A 135 -25.33 -27.85 12.71
N THR A 136 -25.34 -27.25 13.90
CA THR A 136 -25.23 -27.97 15.18
C THR A 136 -26.56 -28.63 15.55
N PHE A 137 -27.70 -27.97 15.31
CA PHE A 137 -29.02 -28.45 15.73
C PHE A 137 -29.84 -29.10 14.61
N PHE A 138 -29.57 -28.75 13.36
CA PHE A 138 -30.31 -29.20 12.19
C PHE A 138 -29.33 -29.63 11.09
N TYR A 139 -29.32 -30.92 10.77
CA TYR A 139 -28.55 -31.49 9.67
C TYR A 139 -29.07 -32.89 9.32
N PHE A 140 -28.75 -33.36 8.12
CA PHE A 140 -28.93 -34.76 7.75
C PHE A 140 -27.77 -35.60 8.21
N ASP A 141 -28.02 -36.87 8.51
CA ASP A 141 -27.01 -37.81 8.96
C ASP A 141 -25.83 -37.90 7.98
N LEU A 142 -24.63 -38.03 8.54
CA LEU A 142 -23.41 -38.20 7.77
C LEU A 142 -23.50 -39.51 6.96
N PRO A 143 -23.21 -39.51 5.65
CA PRO A 143 -23.21 -40.74 4.86
C PRO A 143 -22.26 -41.79 5.46
N HIS A 144 -22.77 -42.98 5.76
CA HIS A 144 -22.01 -44.03 6.44
C HIS A 144 -22.37 -45.44 5.92
N PRO A 145 -21.48 -46.45 6.09
CA PRO A 145 -21.74 -47.80 5.62
C PRO A 145 -22.69 -48.55 6.56
N GLY A 146 -23.96 -48.71 6.18
CA GLY A 146 -24.93 -49.55 6.90
C GLY A 146 -25.35 -48.99 8.27
N SER A 147 -25.93 -49.82 9.15
CA SER A 147 -26.37 -49.38 10.49
C SER A 147 -25.18 -49.32 11.45
N LEU A 148 -24.48 -48.18 11.50
CA LEU A 148 -23.49 -47.92 12.54
C LEU A 148 -24.20 -47.56 13.85
N ASN A 149 -24.02 -48.38 14.89
CA ASN A 149 -24.40 -48.05 16.27
C ASN A 149 -23.31 -47.19 16.94
N PHE A 150 -22.83 -46.15 16.26
CA PHE A 150 -21.87 -45.20 16.84
C PHE A 150 -22.61 -43.96 17.28
N HIS A 151 -23.08 -43.98 18.53
CA HIS A 151 -23.75 -42.84 19.13
C HIS A 151 -22.69 -41.92 19.75
N VAL A 152 -22.51 -40.75 19.15
CA VAL A 152 -21.63 -39.71 19.68
C VAL A 152 -22.40 -38.95 20.76
N PRO A 153 -21.89 -38.86 21.99
CA PRO A 153 -22.55 -38.09 23.04
C PRO A 153 -22.71 -36.62 22.67
N ASP A 154 -23.85 -36.02 23.01
CA ASP A 154 -24.17 -34.61 22.69
C ASP A 154 -23.10 -33.62 23.17
N TYR A 155 -22.48 -33.86 24.33
CA TYR A 155 -21.42 -32.99 24.85
C TYR A 155 -20.22 -32.90 23.90
N TYR A 156 -19.92 -33.97 23.15
CA TYR A 156 -18.85 -33.98 22.17
C TYR A 156 -19.22 -33.13 20.94
N LEU A 157 -20.46 -33.21 20.46
CA LEU A 157 -20.96 -32.39 19.35
C LEU A 157 -20.95 -30.89 19.69
N TYR A 158 -21.36 -30.54 20.92
CA TYR A 158 -21.27 -29.17 21.40
C TYR A 158 -19.82 -28.71 21.56
N SER A 159 -18.91 -29.61 21.96
CA SER A 159 -17.48 -29.30 22.07
C SER A 159 -16.87 -28.95 20.71
N ILE A 160 -17.28 -29.61 19.62
CA ILE A 160 -16.85 -29.26 18.25
C ILE A 160 -17.31 -27.83 17.92
N THR A 161 -18.57 -27.51 18.21
CA THR A 161 -19.13 -26.17 17.94
C THR A 161 -18.36 -25.09 18.69
N VAL A 162 -18.12 -25.29 19.99
CA VAL A 162 -17.34 -24.36 20.83
C VAL A 162 -15.90 -24.25 20.33
N SER A 163 -15.27 -25.36 19.94
CA SER A 163 -13.91 -25.36 19.38
C SER A 163 -13.81 -24.52 18.11
N ILE A 164 -14.76 -24.68 17.18
CA ILE A 164 -14.81 -23.92 15.93
C ILE A 164 -15.09 -22.44 16.21
N LEU A 165 -15.96 -22.11 17.18
CA LEU A 165 -16.20 -20.71 17.58
C LEU A 165 -14.94 -20.05 18.13
N ILE A 166 -14.21 -20.74 19.01
CA ILE A 166 -12.92 -20.23 19.54
C ILE A 166 -11.92 -20.05 18.40
N GLY A 167 -11.81 -21.05 17.50
CA GLY A 167 -10.95 -20.98 16.32
C GLY A 167 -11.30 -19.83 15.38
N LEU A 168 -12.59 -19.60 15.13
CA LEU A 168 -13.11 -18.48 14.34
C LEU A 168 -12.68 -17.15 14.94
N ILE A 169 -12.96 -16.93 16.24
CA ILE A 169 -12.60 -15.67 16.92
C ILE A 169 -11.10 -15.43 16.84
N PHE A 170 -10.30 -16.46 17.14
CA PHE A 170 -8.85 -16.39 17.10
C PHE A 170 -8.33 -16.04 15.69
N LEU A 171 -8.75 -16.78 14.67
CA LEU A 171 -8.27 -16.57 13.30
C LEU A 171 -8.77 -15.26 12.70
N VAL A 172 -9.98 -14.82 13.01
CA VAL A 172 -10.49 -13.50 12.60
C VAL A 172 -9.71 -12.38 13.27
N TYR A 173 -9.38 -12.50 14.56
CA TYR A 173 -8.52 -11.54 15.25
C TYR A 173 -7.16 -11.40 14.58
N PHE A 174 -6.49 -12.54 14.30
CA PHE A 174 -5.20 -12.53 13.62
C PHE A 174 -5.30 -12.02 12.18
N GLY A 175 -6.34 -12.40 11.44
CA GLY A 175 -6.59 -11.90 10.09
C GLY A 175 -6.77 -10.38 10.07
N PHE A 176 -7.50 -9.81 11.03
CA PHE A 176 -7.61 -8.35 11.18
C PHE A 176 -6.27 -7.69 11.53
N LYS A 177 -5.51 -8.28 12.46
CA LYS A 177 -4.19 -7.77 12.86
C LYS A 177 -3.22 -7.79 11.68
N PHE A 178 -3.10 -8.92 10.98
CA PHE A 178 -2.23 -9.05 9.80
C PHE A 178 -2.66 -8.15 8.64
N GLY A 179 -3.98 -8.01 8.41
CA GLY A 179 -4.51 -7.07 7.42
C GLY A 179 -4.08 -5.64 7.72
N THR A 180 -4.17 -5.22 9.00
CA THR A 180 -3.79 -3.87 9.43
C THR A 180 -2.31 -3.61 9.26
N GLU A 181 -1.46 -4.54 9.72
CA GLU A 181 -0.01 -4.43 9.55
C GLU A 181 0.39 -4.41 8.07
N SER A 182 -0.27 -5.21 7.23
CA SER A 182 -0.02 -5.22 5.79
C SER A 182 -0.38 -3.88 5.13
N ARG A 183 -1.47 -3.23 5.55
CA ARG A 183 -1.87 -1.90 5.06
C ARG A 183 -0.86 -0.83 5.47
N ILE A 184 -0.39 -0.85 6.72
CA ILE A 184 0.64 0.09 7.20
C ILE A 184 1.93 -0.06 6.40
N ARG A 185 2.40 -1.30 6.23
CA ARG A 185 3.60 -1.59 5.41
C ARG A 185 3.44 -1.13 3.97
N LYS A 186 2.30 -1.40 3.34
CA LYS A 186 2.03 -0.98 1.96
C LYS A 186 2.04 0.54 1.83
N LYS A 187 1.41 1.26 2.76
CA LYS A 187 1.42 2.74 2.77
C LYS A 187 2.83 3.31 2.93
N ALA A 188 3.65 2.73 3.80
CA ALA A 188 5.04 3.14 3.98
C ALA A 188 5.87 2.87 2.70
N TYR A 189 5.70 1.71 2.09
CA TYR A 189 6.36 1.35 0.84
C TYR A 189 5.98 2.30 -0.31
N ASP A 190 4.70 2.59 -0.48
CA ASP A 190 4.22 3.50 -1.52
C ASP A 190 4.78 4.92 -1.30
N LYS A 191 4.85 5.38 -0.04
CA LYS A 191 5.47 6.69 0.26
C LYS A 191 6.97 6.71 -0.02
N MET A 192 7.67 5.63 0.28
CA MET A 192 9.09 5.49 -0.02
C MET A 192 9.34 5.52 -1.54
N GLN A 193 8.50 4.85 -2.34
CA GLN A 193 8.59 4.93 -3.80
C GLN A 193 8.37 6.34 -4.33
N GLU A 194 7.41 7.08 -3.76
CA GLU A 194 7.16 8.48 -4.14
C GLU A 194 8.38 9.37 -3.87
N ILE A 195 9.01 9.23 -2.70
CA ILE A 195 10.21 9.99 -2.32
C ILE A 195 11.39 9.61 -3.24
N MET A 196 11.64 8.31 -3.45
CA MET A 196 12.71 7.84 -4.34
C MET A 196 12.50 8.32 -5.79
N ALA A 197 11.27 8.37 -6.28
CA ALA A 197 10.98 8.90 -7.61
C ALA A 197 11.33 10.39 -7.71
N LYS A 198 10.96 11.20 -6.70
CA LYS A 198 11.29 12.63 -6.64
C LYS A 198 12.80 12.87 -6.54
N GLU A 199 13.51 12.06 -5.75
CA GLU A 199 14.97 12.15 -5.61
C GLU A 199 15.68 11.82 -6.94
N ASN A 200 15.27 10.75 -7.63
CA ASN A 200 15.81 10.41 -8.95
C ASN A 200 15.56 11.51 -10.00
N GLU A 201 14.39 12.13 -9.97
CA GLU A 201 14.07 13.27 -10.84
C GLU A 201 15.00 14.46 -10.57
N LEU A 202 15.19 14.82 -9.29
CA LEU A 202 16.10 15.90 -8.89
C LEU A 202 17.56 15.60 -9.26
N LEU A 203 18.03 14.36 -9.07
CA LEU A 203 19.36 13.94 -9.50
C LEU A 203 19.53 14.04 -11.02
N SER A 204 18.52 13.65 -11.80
CA SER A 204 18.53 13.80 -13.26
C SER A 204 18.60 15.26 -13.67
N LEU A 205 17.78 16.13 -13.07
CA LEU A 205 17.79 17.57 -13.30
C LEU A 205 19.13 18.20 -12.92
N GLY A 206 19.70 17.81 -11.78
CA GLY A 206 21.03 18.25 -11.34
C GLY A 206 22.12 17.86 -12.32
N GLY A 207 22.11 16.63 -12.83
CA GLY A 207 23.03 16.15 -13.86
C GLY A 207 22.91 16.94 -15.18
N GLN A 208 21.69 17.23 -15.62
CA GLN A 208 21.43 18.03 -16.82
C GLN A 208 21.87 19.49 -16.63
N ALA A 209 21.59 20.08 -15.46
CA ALA A 209 22.00 21.45 -15.12
C ALA A 209 23.53 21.58 -15.10
N ALA A 210 24.24 20.61 -14.50
CA ALA A 210 25.70 20.57 -14.50
C ALA A 210 26.27 20.43 -15.92
N ALA A 211 25.70 19.56 -16.76
CA ALA A 211 26.11 19.39 -18.15
C ALA A 211 25.85 20.67 -18.99
N ALA A 212 24.71 21.34 -18.78
CA ALA A 212 24.38 22.61 -19.43
C ALA A 212 25.34 23.72 -18.98
N ALA A 213 25.65 23.81 -17.69
CA ALA A 213 26.59 24.79 -17.17
C ALA A 213 28.01 24.58 -17.72
N HIS A 214 28.47 23.33 -17.83
CA HIS A 214 29.78 23.03 -18.42
C HIS A 214 29.82 23.37 -19.92
N SER A 215 28.82 22.95 -20.70
CA SER A 215 28.78 23.17 -22.15
C SER A 215 28.56 24.64 -22.55
N LEU A 216 27.82 25.42 -21.76
CA LEU A 216 27.58 26.85 -22.00
C LEU A 216 28.64 27.77 -21.37
N GLY A 217 29.36 27.30 -20.35
CA GLY A 217 30.41 28.10 -19.68
C GLY A 217 31.58 28.47 -20.59
N THR A 218 32.02 27.53 -21.43
CA THR A 218 33.12 27.76 -22.39
C THR A 218 32.78 28.83 -23.43
N PRO A 219 31.70 28.73 -24.24
CA PRO A 219 31.38 29.75 -25.24
C PRO A 219 31.10 31.12 -24.61
N LEU A 220 30.49 31.16 -23.42
CA LEU A 220 30.24 32.42 -22.72
C LEU A 220 31.53 33.10 -22.25
N SER A 221 32.49 32.33 -21.78
CA SER A 221 33.83 32.84 -21.43
C SER A 221 34.55 33.39 -22.65
N THR A 222 34.42 32.73 -23.81
CA THR A 222 34.93 33.23 -25.09
C THR A 222 34.29 34.56 -25.47
N ILE A 223 32.94 34.67 -25.43
CA ILE A 223 32.22 35.92 -25.72
C ILE A 223 32.68 37.04 -24.79
N LEU A 224 32.82 36.77 -23.49
CA LEU A 224 33.27 37.75 -22.51
C LEU A 224 34.71 38.23 -22.80
N LEU A 225 35.61 37.33 -23.16
CA LEU A 225 36.99 37.66 -23.51
C LEU A 225 37.03 38.55 -24.77
N THR A 226 36.35 38.13 -25.85
CA THR A 226 36.27 38.89 -27.10
C THR A 226 35.65 40.27 -26.88
N ALA A 227 34.58 40.37 -26.08
CA ALA A 227 33.95 41.65 -25.75
C ALA A 227 34.91 42.59 -24.98
N LYS A 228 35.71 42.05 -24.05
CA LYS A 228 36.74 42.82 -23.31
C LYS A 228 37.88 43.28 -24.22
N GLU A 229 38.30 42.46 -25.17
CA GLU A 229 39.32 42.82 -26.17
C GLU A 229 38.83 43.96 -27.06
N LEU A 230 37.61 43.86 -27.60
CA LEU A 230 36.99 44.92 -28.40
C LEU A 230 36.77 46.20 -27.59
N GLN A 231 36.41 46.10 -26.31
CA GLN A 231 36.28 47.26 -25.40
C GLN A 231 37.63 47.97 -25.21
N LYS A 232 38.74 47.23 -25.16
CA LYS A 232 40.09 47.78 -25.06
C LYS A 232 40.51 48.51 -26.34
N GLU A 233 40.13 47.98 -27.50
CA GLU A 233 40.52 48.52 -28.81
C GLU A 233 39.63 49.70 -29.24
N PHE A 234 38.33 49.64 -28.98
CA PHE A 234 37.34 50.62 -29.46
C PHE A 234 36.64 51.43 -28.35
N GLY A 235 37.11 51.36 -27.10
CA GLY A 235 36.45 51.97 -25.93
C GLY A 235 36.31 53.50 -25.96
N ASN A 236 37.05 54.19 -26.84
CA ASN A 236 36.93 55.64 -27.04
C ASN A 236 35.89 56.03 -28.11
N ASN A 237 35.31 55.07 -28.82
CA ASN A 237 34.27 55.33 -29.80
C ASN A 237 32.89 55.42 -29.11
N ASN A 238 32.40 56.65 -28.95
CA ASN A 238 31.11 56.94 -28.30
C ASN A 238 29.90 56.22 -28.92
N LYS A 239 29.98 55.74 -30.18
CA LYS A 239 28.88 55.00 -30.82
C LYS A 239 28.74 53.54 -30.35
N ILE A 240 29.84 52.87 -30.01
CA ILE A 240 29.85 51.40 -29.74
C ILE A 240 30.26 51.03 -28.32
N LYS A 241 30.83 51.98 -27.56
CA LYS A 241 31.23 51.77 -26.15
C LYS A 241 30.09 51.21 -25.29
N LYS A 242 28.88 51.79 -25.42
CA LYS A 242 27.71 51.42 -24.61
C LYS A 242 27.24 49.98 -24.88
N ASP A 243 27.35 49.52 -26.12
CA ASP A 243 26.97 48.17 -26.52
C ASP A 243 28.02 47.14 -26.03
N LEU A 244 29.31 47.49 -26.06
CA LEU A 244 30.38 46.65 -25.51
C LEU A 244 30.27 46.49 -23.98
N ASP A 245 29.98 47.59 -23.26
CA ASP A 245 29.72 47.55 -21.81
C ASP A 245 28.51 46.64 -21.49
N LEU A 246 27.45 46.72 -22.31
CA LEU A 246 26.28 45.86 -22.17
C LEU A 246 26.62 44.38 -22.40
N LEU A 247 27.40 44.05 -23.44
CA LEU A 247 27.82 42.67 -23.73
C LEU A 247 28.64 42.07 -22.60
N VAL A 248 29.59 42.83 -22.05
CA VAL A 248 30.37 42.40 -20.88
C VAL A 248 29.47 42.18 -19.67
N SER A 249 28.56 43.11 -19.39
CA SER A 249 27.59 43.00 -18.28
C SER A 249 26.69 41.77 -18.42
N GLN A 250 26.10 41.53 -19.60
CA GLN A 250 25.23 40.39 -19.82
C GLN A 250 26.00 39.06 -19.80
N SER A 251 27.22 39.01 -20.34
CA SER A 251 28.04 37.80 -20.31
C SER A 251 28.44 37.42 -18.88
N ASN A 252 28.81 38.39 -18.04
CA ASN A 252 29.06 38.14 -16.61
C ASN A 252 27.79 37.65 -15.91
N ARG A 253 26.64 38.30 -16.16
CA ARG A 253 25.35 37.90 -15.57
C ARG A 253 24.96 36.46 -15.94
N CYS A 254 25.11 36.08 -17.22
CA CYS A 254 24.88 34.71 -17.67
C CYS A 254 25.83 33.73 -16.97
N SER A 255 27.10 34.12 -16.74
CA SER A 255 28.08 33.26 -16.08
C SER A 255 27.71 33.05 -14.61
N ASP A 256 27.18 34.07 -13.94
CA ASP A 256 26.73 33.97 -12.55
C ASP A 256 25.47 33.10 -12.43
N ILE A 257 24.55 33.19 -13.39
CA ILE A 257 23.36 32.31 -13.45
C ILE A 257 23.79 30.85 -13.65
N LEU A 258 24.69 30.57 -14.60
CA LEU A 258 25.20 29.22 -14.85
C LEU A 258 25.97 28.66 -13.65
N LYS A 259 26.76 29.48 -12.96
CA LYS A 259 27.41 29.08 -11.69
C LYS A 259 26.40 28.67 -10.64
N LYS A 260 25.31 29.44 -10.48
CA LYS A 260 24.22 29.10 -9.53
C LYS A 260 23.50 27.81 -9.90
N LEU A 261 23.34 27.52 -11.19
CA LEU A 261 22.76 26.26 -11.69
C LEU A 261 23.72 25.06 -11.57
N SER A 262 25.03 25.32 -11.58
CA SER A 262 26.10 24.32 -11.46
C SER A 262 26.52 24.02 -10.02
N LEU A 263 26.08 24.81 -9.03
CA LEU A 263 26.33 24.53 -7.63
C LEU A 263 25.65 23.19 -7.30
N ASN A 264 26.51 22.20 -7.19
CA ASN A 264 26.20 20.78 -7.12
C ASN A 264 25.34 20.50 -5.88
N PRO A 265 24.14 19.90 -6.00
CA PRO A 265 23.44 19.35 -4.83
C PRO A 265 24.23 18.17 -4.21
N ASN A 266 25.23 17.65 -4.93
CA ASN A 266 26.16 16.61 -4.48
C ASN A 266 27.48 17.15 -3.88
N VAL A 267 27.67 18.47 -3.74
CA VAL A 267 28.52 18.88 -2.62
C VAL A 267 27.65 18.53 -1.43
N ALA A 268 28.01 17.47 -0.71
CA ALA A 268 27.60 17.32 0.67
C ALA A 268 28.04 18.61 1.34
N ASP A 269 27.15 19.60 1.31
CA ASP A 269 27.35 20.83 2.00
C ASP A 269 27.45 20.33 3.44
N GLU A 270 28.63 20.43 4.04
CA GLU A 270 28.77 20.27 5.49
C GLU A 270 27.75 21.18 6.21
N PHE A 271 27.13 22.13 5.50
CA PHE A 271 25.93 22.87 5.88
C PHE A 271 24.68 22.05 6.30
N ILE A 272 24.51 20.81 5.84
CA ILE A 272 23.36 19.95 6.23
C ILE A 272 23.73 18.99 7.38
N ASP A 273 24.98 18.55 7.46
CA ASP A 273 25.46 17.58 8.47
C ASP A 273 26.32 18.17 9.60
N SER A 274 26.63 19.47 9.58
CA SER A 274 27.28 20.10 10.72
C SER A 274 26.26 20.44 11.81
N ASN A 275 26.57 20.01 13.03
CA ASN A 275 25.82 20.36 14.23
C ASN A 275 25.96 21.87 14.51
N PHE A 276 25.16 22.70 13.84
CA PHE A 276 25.09 24.12 14.17
C PHE A 276 24.38 24.31 15.51
N THR A 277 24.94 25.19 16.33
CA THR A 277 24.29 25.65 17.55
C THR A 277 23.35 26.80 17.22
N LEU A 278 22.35 27.05 18.07
CA LEU A 278 21.47 28.22 17.95
C LEU A 278 22.27 29.55 17.82
N ASN A 279 23.44 29.61 18.46
CA ASN A 279 24.34 30.76 18.37
C ASN A 279 24.88 30.97 16.95
N ASP A 280 25.18 29.90 16.22
CA ASP A 280 25.69 29.99 14.85
C ASP A 280 24.64 30.59 13.91
N TYR A 281 23.38 30.16 14.06
CA TYR A 281 22.24 30.74 13.31
C TYR A 281 22.03 32.22 13.60
N ILE A 282 22.10 32.63 14.87
CA ILE A 282 21.92 34.05 15.24
C ILE A 282 23.07 34.89 14.66
N ASN A 283 24.29 34.36 14.65
CA ASN A 283 25.44 35.04 14.05
C ASN A 283 25.30 35.18 12.52
N GLU A 284 24.78 34.17 11.83
CA GLU A 284 24.54 34.21 10.39
C GLU A 284 23.46 35.24 10.01
N ILE A 285 22.35 35.27 10.77
CA ILE A 285 21.31 36.29 10.61
C ILE A 285 21.89 37.69 10.80
N ILE A 286 22.69 37.92 11.84
CA ILE A 286 23.31 39.22 12.08
C ILE A 286 24.25 39.61 10.94
N ARG A 287 25.05 38.68 10.39
CA ARG A 287 25.89 38.95 9.21
C ARG A 287 25.07 39.42 8.02
N SER A 288 23.94 38.77 7.72
CA SER A 288 23.05 39.19 6.64
C SER A 288 22.48 40.59 6.85
N TYR A 289 22.21 40.99 8.10
CA TYR A 289 21.70 42.33 8.41
C TYR A 289 22.79 43.40 8.47
N LEU A 290 24.05 43.04 8.75
CA LEU A 290 25.19 43.97 8.70
C LEU A 290 25.49 44.44 7.28
N GLU A 291 25.20 43.62 6.25
CA GLU A 291 25.34 44.04 4.84
C GLU A 291 24.34 45.13 4.42
N ILE A 292 23.26 45.30 5.19
CA ILE A 292 22.10 46.15 4.84
C ILE A 292 21.85 47.23 5.91
N SER A 293 22.61 47.25 7.02
CA SER A 293 22.36 48.15 8.15
C SER A 293 23.63 48.58 8.89
N ASP A 294 23.72 49.88 9.21
CA ASP A 294 24.79 50.48 10.02
C ASP A 294 24.61 50.28 11.54
N LYS A 295 23.63 49.48 11.98
CA LYS A 295 23.37 49.26 13.41
C LYS A 295 24.36 48.28 14.03
N LYS A 296 24.79 48.56 15.26
CA LYS A 296 25.60 47.62 16.07
C LYS A 296 24.71 46.57 16.72
N PHE A 297 24.91 45.32 16.34
CA PHE A 297 24.28 44.17 16.99
C PHE A 297 25.23 43.61 18.07
N VAL A 298 24.71 43.39 19.29
CA VAL A 298 25.46 42.82 20.42
C VAL A 298 24.75 41.55 20.87
N ILE A 299 25.44 40.42 20.83
CA ILE A 299 24.94 39.15 21.38
C ILE A 299 25.65 38.93 22.72
N ASN A 300 24.88 38.78 23.80
CA ASN A 300 25.44 38.37 25.09
C ASN A 300 25.30 36.84 25.26
N VAL A 301 26.44 36.16 25.35
CA VAL A 301 26.53 34.69 25.41
C VAL A 301 26.92 34.20 26.83
N GLU A 302 27.10 35.10 27.80
CA GLU A 302 27.66 34.79 29.13
C GLU A 302 26.83 33.77 29.95
N GLN A 303 25.53 33.63 29.65
CA GLN A 303 24.63 32.66 30.29
C GLN A 303 24.29 31.44 29.41
N PHE A 304 24.88 31.32 28.23
CA PHE A 304 24.61 30.21 27.31
C PHE A 304 25.38 28.94 27.71
N LYS A 305 24.91 28.27 28.78
CA LYS A 305 25.57 27.07 29.34
C LYS A 305 25.11 25.74 28.73
N ASN A 306 24.00 25.71 27.99
CA ASN A 306 23.44 24.51 27.38
C ASN A 306 23.30 24.70 25.86
N PRO A 307 24.23 24.19 25.04
CA PRO A 307 24.10 24.21 23.60
C PRO A 307 22.95 23.27 23.17
N VAL A 308 21.85 23.85 22.68
CA VAL A 308 20.80 23.08 22.01
C VAL A 308 21.32 22.76 20.60
N LYS A 309 21.66 21.49 20.37
CA LYS A 309 21.95 21.00 19.02
C LYS A 309 20.62 20.85 18.30
N THR A 310 20.38 21.68 17.29
CA THR A 310 19.20 21.57 16.44
C THR A 310 19.58 20.80 15.19
N TYR A 311 18.96 19.65 14.98
CA TYR A 311 19.04 18.98 13.69
C TYR A 311 18.23 19.80 12.70
N LYS A 312 18.86 20.23 11.62
CA LYS A 312 18.11 20.74 10.47
C LYS A 312 17.46 19.51 9.85
N SER A 313 16.25 19.17 10.26
CA SER A 313 15.44 18.26 9.46
C SER A 313 15.30 18.93 8.11
N ALA A 314 15.64 18.20 7.04
CA ALA A 314 15.27 18.59 5.69
C ALA A 314 13.73 18.57 5.61
N GLU A 315 13.08 19.59 6.16
CA GLU A 315 11.73 19.94 5.75
C GLU A 315 11.88 20.49 4.33
N ILE A 316 11.76 19.53 3.42
CA ILE A 316 11.52 19.70 2.00
C ILE A 316 10.31 20.63 1.85
N ILE A 317 10.55 21.82 1.32
CA ILE A 317 9.51 22.57 0.58
C ILE A 317 9.38 21.92 -0.79
#